data_AF-A0A2T7DCH7-F1
#
_entry.id   AF-A0A2T7DCH7-F1
#
_cell.length_a   1.000
_cell.length_b   1.000
_cell.length_c   1.000
_cell.angle_alpha   90.00
_cell.angle_beta   90.00
_cell.angle_gamma   90.00
#
_symmetry.space_group_name_H-M   'P 1'
#
loop_
_entity.id
_entity.type
_entity.pdbx_description
1 polymer ?
#
loop_
_entity_poly.entity_id
_entity_poly.type
_entity_poly.pdbx_seq_one_letter_code
_entity_poly.pdbx_strand_id
1 'polypeptide(L)'
;MAEDHYSSASSAAPSAAATAAAAAAAAVGSSVIPIVNKLQDIFAQLGSSSTIDLPQVAVVGSQSSGKSSVLEALVGRDFLPRGSDICTRRPLVLQLVHQPRRPTDAEADEWGEFLHLSGRRFYDFREIRREIQVGTPFPHRRVR
;
A
#
# COMPACT_ATOMS: atom_id res chain seq x y z
N MET A 1 11.67 -37.49 -33.85
CA MET A 1 11.18 -38.06 -32.58
C MET A 1 12.09 -37.52 -31.49
N ALA A 2 11.72 -36.69 -30.53
CA ALA A 2 10.47 -36.04 -30.17
C ALA A 2 10.81 -34.79 -29.32
N GLU A 3 9.84 -33.89 -29.21
CA GLU A 3 9.88 -32.52 -28.70
C GLU A 3 9.94 -32.38 -27.16
N ASP A 4 10.28 -31.15 -26.73
CA ASP A 4 9.79 -30.40 -25.55
C ASP A 4 10.10 -30.84 -24.10
N HIS A 5 11.00 -30.07 -23.46
CA HIS A 5 10.95 -29.81 -22.02
C HIS A 5 10.23 -28.48 -21.77
N TYR A 6 8.90 -28.57 -21.64
CA TYR A 6 8.02 -27.47 -21.25
C TYR A 6 8.26 -27.08 -19.78
N SER A 7 8.72 -25.85 -19.58
CA SER A 7 8.86 -25.19 -18.28
C SER A 7 7.48 -25.06 -17.61
N SER A 8 7.25 -25.79 -16.52
CA SER A 8 5.97 -25.72 -15.80
C SER A 8 5.87 -24.40 -15.03
N ALA A 9 5.13 -23.45 -15.61
CA ALA A 9 4.58 -22.32 -14.89
C ALA A 9 3.72 -22.84 -13.73
N SER A 10 4.23 -22.71 -12.50
CA SER A 10 3.47 -22.93 -11.28
C SER A 10 2.42 -21.82 -11.16
N SER A 11 1.22 -22.05 -11.71
CA SER A 11 0.05 -21.23 -11.39
C SER A 11 -0.48 -21.67 -10.02
N ALA A 12 0.11 -21.12 -8.96
CA ALA A 12 -0.37 -21.34 -7.61
C ALA A 12 -1.75 -20.69 -7.43
N ALA A 13 -2.75 -21.51 -7.10
CA ALA A 13 -4.08 -21.03 -6.70
C ALA A 13 -3.94 -20.08 -5.48
N PRO A 14 -4.76 -19.02 -5.38
CA PRO A 14 -4.67 -18.10 -4.26
C PRO A 14 -4.96 -18.84 -2.95
N SER A 15 -4.03 -18.74 -1.99
CA SER A 15 -4.22 -19.34 -0.66
C SER A 15 -5.43 -18.71 0.04
N ALA A 16 -6.14 -19.49 0.87
CA ALA A 16 -7.31 -19.01 1.62
C ALA A 16 -7.03 -17.73 2.44
N ALA A 17 -5.78 -17.56 2.90
CA ALA A 17 -5.34 -16.36 3.61
C ALA A 17 -5.31 -15.10 2.73
N ALA A 18 -4.99 -15.24 1.44
CA ALA A 18 -4.99 -14.12 0.49
C ALA A 18 -6.42 -13.65 0.18
N THR A 19 -7.38 -14.57 0.07
CA THR A 19 -8.79 -14.25 -0.16
C THR A 19 -9.40 -13.52 1.03
N ALA A 20 -9.11 -13.96 2.26
CA ALA A 20 -9.56 -13.27 3.47
C ALA A 20 -8.95 -11.86 3.61
N ALA A 21 -7.67 -11.71 3.26
CA ALA A 21 -6.99 -10.42 3.26
C ALA A 21 -7.61 -9.42 2.26
N ALA A 22 -7.93 -9.87 1.06
CA ALA A 22 -8.60 -9.05 0.04
C ALA A 22 -10.00 -8.61 0.50
N ALA A 23 -10.76 -9.49 1.16
CA ALA A 23 -12.08 -9.15 1.70
C ALA A 23 -12.00 -8.09 2.83
N ALA A 24 -11.03 -8.20 3.73
CA ALA A 24 -10.81 -7.20 4.78
C ALA A 24 -10.38 -5.84 4.21
N ALA A 25 -9.50 -5.84 3.20
CA ALA A 25 -9.10 -4.63 2.50
C ALA A 25 -10.27 -4.01 1.72
N ALA A 26 -11.12 -4.83 1.08
CA ALA A 26 -12.34 -4.36 0.43
C ALA A 26 -13.31 -3.74 1.43
N ALA A 27 -13.48 -4.33 2.62
CA ALA A 27 -14.33 -3.76 3.66
C ALA A 27 -13.79 -2.41 4.15
N VAL A 28 -12.48 -2.28 4.41
CA VAL A 28 -11.86 -1.00 4.80
C VAL A 28 -11.93 0.03 3.66
N GLY A 29 -11.63 -0.39 2.43
CA GLY A 29 -11.64 0.47 1.24
C GLY A 29 -13.04 0.97 0.85
N SER A 30 -14.07 0.14 1.03
CA SER A 30 -15.45 0.49 0.67
C SER A 30 -16.22 1.18 1.78
N SER A 31 -15.91 0.93 3.05
CA SER A 31 -16.67 1.50 4.17
C SER A 31 -15.95 2.62 4.91
N VAL A 32 -14.64 2.50 5.17
CA VAL A 32 -13.93 3.43 6.05
C VAL A 32 -13.36 4.61 5.26
N ILE A 33 -12.75 4.36 4.09
CA ILE A 33 -12.13 5.42 3.26
C ILE A 33 -13.15 6.50 2.86
N PRO A 34 -14.37 6.17 2.36
CA PRO A 34 -15.32 7.20 1.96
C PRO A 34 -15.84 8.03 3.14
N ILE A 35 -16.00 7.43 4.32
CA ILE A 35 -16.43 8.13 5.53
C ILE A 35 -15.35 9.11 5.99
N VAL A 36 -14.09 8.68 6.00
CA VAL A 36 -12.95 9.53 6.38
C VAL A 36 -12.79 10.69 5.40
N ASN A 37 -12.87 10.44 4.09
CA ASN A 37 -12.81 11.48 3.07
C ASN A 37 -13.97 12.48 3.20
N LYS A 38 -15.19 11.98 3.45
CA LYS A 38 -16.37 12.85 3.62
C LYS A 38 -16.28 13.72 4.87
N LEU A 39 -15.71 13.20 5.96
CA LEU A 39 -15.41 14.01 7.13
C LEU A 39 -14.38 15.10 6.78
N GLN A 40 -13.27 14.75 6.14
CA GLN A 40 -12.26 15.73 5.71
C GLN A 40 -12.87 16.87 4.88
N ASP A 41 -13.75 16.56 3.93
CA ASP A 41 -14.43 17.57 3.11
C ASP A 41 -15.33 18.51 3.93
N ILE A 42 -16.10 17.97 4.88
CA ILE A 42 -16.97 18.76 5.76
C ILE A 42 -16.15 19.71 6.64
N PHE A 43 -15.04 19.23 7.19
CA PHE A 43 -14.18 20.06 8.05
C PHE A 43 -13.40 21.10 7.25
N ALA A 44 -12.97 20.78 6.01
CA ALA A 44 -12.36 21.74 5.11
C ALA A 44 -13.34 22.89 4.74
N GLN A 45 -14.64 22.59 4.59
CA GLN A 45 -15.68 23.59 4.33
C GLN A 45 -16.00 24.47 5.55
N LEU A 46 -15.84 23.94 6.76
CA LEU A 46 -16.15 24.66 8.00
C LEU A 46 -15.05 25.65 8.42
N GLY A 47 -13.94 25.74 7.68
CA GLY A 47 -12.83 26.66 7.98
C GLY A 47 -12.06 26.30 9.26
N SER A 48 -12.41 25.18 9.90
CA SER A 48 -11.75 24.68 11.09
C SER A 48 -10.41 24.09 10.68
N SER A 49 -9.33 24.82 10.96
CA SER A 49 -7.93 24.35 10.89
C SER A 49 -7.62 23.16 11.83
N SER A 50 -8.64 22.53 12.41
CA SER A 50 -8.53 21.30 13.16
C SER A 50 -8.11 20.18 12.20
N THR A 51 -6.82 19.91 12.16
CA THR A 51 -6.22 18.70 11.60
C THR A 51 -6.95 17.50 12.20
N ILE A 52 -7.87 16.90 11.46
CA ILE A 52 -8.48 15.65 11.89
C ILE A 52 -7.37 14.61 11.91
N ASP A 53 -7.10 14.05 13.07
CA ASP A 53 -6.28 12.84 13.15
C ASP A 53 -7.09 11.71 12.50
N LEU A 54 -6.68 11.32 11.28
CA LEU A 54 -7.25 10.12 10.67
C LEU A 54 -6.99 8.93 11.59
N PRO A 55 -7.97 8.02 11.76
CA PRO A 55 -7.74 6.78 12.50
C PRO A 55 -6.59 6.00 11.86
N GLN A 56 -5.55 5.73 12.63
CA GLN A 56 -4.42 4.92 12.19
C GLN A 56 -4.78 3.44 12.29
N VAL A 57 -4.56 2.69 11.21
CA VAL A 57 -4.77 1.24 11.18
C VAL A 57 -3.42 0.55 11.26
N ALA A 58 -3.24 -0.33 12.24
CA ALA A 58 -2.06 -1.18 12.37
C ALA A 58 -2.39 -2.61 11.94
N VAL A 59 -1.57 -3.18 11.05
CA VAL A 59 -1.71 -4.57 10.60
C VAL A 59 -0.75 -5.45 11.41
N VAL A 60 -1.30 -6.32 12.25
CA VAL A 60 -0.54 -7.24 13.11
C VAL A 60 -0.96 -8.69 12.87
N GLY A 61 -0.02 -9.63 12.96
CA GLY A 61 -0.29 -11.05 12.74
C GLY A 61 0.95 -11.89 12.44
N SER A 62 0.83 -13.21 12.57
CA SER A 62 1.89 -14.19 12.34
C SER A 62 2.54 -14.05 10.95
N GLN A 63 3.80 -14.49 10.80
CA GLN A 63 4.45 -14.55 9.48
C GLN A 63 3.52 -15.25 8.47
N SER A 64 3.48 -14.76 7.23
CA SER A 64 2.67 -15.33 6.15
C SER A 64 1.14 -15.22 6.30
N SER A 65 0.64 -14.51 7.32
CA SER A 65 -0.81 -14.28 7.51
C SER A 65 -1.45 -13.28 6.52
N GLY A 66 -0.78 -12.94 5.42
CA GLY A 66 -1.33 -12.02 4.40
C GLY A 66 -1.24 -10.52 4.73
N LYS A 67 -0.45 -10.10 5.73
CA LYS A 67 -0.34 -8.67 6.13
C LYS A 67 0.03 -7.74 4.96
N SER A 68 1.05 -8.11 4.19
CA SER A 68 1.45 -7.34 3.02
C SER A 68 0.34 -7.31 1.97
N SER A 69 -0.38 -8.41 1.79
CA SER A 69 -1.50 -8.51 0.86
C SER A 69 -2.67 -7.60 1.24
N VAL A 70 -2.98 -7.44 2.54
CA VAL A 70 -4.00 -6.47 3.00
C VAL A 70 -3.59 -5.05 2.65
N LEU A 71 -2.35 -4.67 2.93
CA LEU A 71 -1.84 -3.33 2.62
C LEU A 71 -1.80 -3.06 1.11
N GLU A 72 -1.34 -4.02 0.31
CA GLU A 72 -1.32 -3.92 -1.15
C GLU A 72 -2.73 -3.84 -1.74
N ALA A 73 -3.70 -4.57 -1.19
CA ALA A 73 -5.09 -4.49 -1.62
C ALA A 73 -5.74 -3.14 -1.28
N LEU A 74 -5.33 -2.48 -0.19
CA LEU A 74 -5.75 -1.12 0.13
C LEU A 74 -5.17 -0.07 -0.83
N VAL A 75 -3.94 -0.27 -1.28
CA VAL A 75 -3.26 0.63 -2.24
C VAL A 75 -3.64 0.31 -3.69
N GLY A 76 -4.05 -0.92 -3.98
CA GLY A 76 -4.29 -1.42 -5.33
C GLY A 76 -3.02 -1.70 -6.14
N ARG A 77 -1.85 -1.67 -5.50
CA ARG A 77 -0.54 -1.85 -6.16
C ARG A 77 0.36 -2.78 -5.34
N ASP A 78 1.21 -3.51 -6.04
CA ASP A 78 2.22 -4.37 -5.40
C ASP A 78 3.50 -3.57 -5.11
N PHE A 79 3.69 -3.13 -3.88
CA PHE A 79 4.80 -2.26 -3.49
C PHE A 79 5.58 -2.75 -2.27
N LEU A 80 5.08 -3.78 -1.59
CA LEU A 80 5.76 -4.36 -0.45
C LEU A 80 6.68 -5.51 -0.91
N PRO A 81 7.79 -5.76 -0.19
CA PRO A 81 8.63 -6.91 -0.48
C PRO A 81 7.83 -8.22 -0.38
N ARG A 82 8.06 -9.13 -1.34
CA ARG A 82 7.52 -10.50 -1.33
C ARG A 82 8.70 -11.48 -1.34
N GLY A 83 8.59 -12.57 -0.58
CA GLY A 83 9.62 -13.60 -0.48
C GLY A 83 9.33 -14.61 0.61
N SER A 84 10.11 -15.70 0.65
CA SER A 84 10.08 -16.73 1.69
C SER A 84 10.64 -16.25 3.04
N ASP A 85 11.55 -15.27 2.98
CA ASP A 85 12.12 -14.61 4.16
C ASP A 85 11.15 -13.61 4.79
N ILE A 86 11.45 -13.11 5.99
CA ILE A 86 10.67 -12.07 6.66
C ILE A 86 10.61 -10.81 5.77
N CYS A 87 9.47 -10.60 5.11
CA CYS A 87 9.22 -9.52 4.15
C CYS A 87 9.31 -8.12 4.77
N THR A 88 9.03 -7.99 6.08
CA THR A 88 8.99 -6.71 6.80
C THR A 88 9.78 -6.82 8.09
N ARG A 89 11.03 -6.37 8.08
CA ARG A 89 11.95 -6.44 9.24
C ARG A 89 11.93 -5.18 10.12
N ARG A 90 11.22 -4.13 9.69
CA ARG A 90 11.12 -2.84 10.38
C ARG A 90 9.67 -2.33 10.28
N PRO A 91 9.15 -1.61 11.30
CA PRO A 91 7.85 -0.96 11.20
C PRO A 91 7.80 -0.04 9.97
N LEU A 92 6.76 -0.23 9.15
CA LEU A 92 6.45 0.62 8.01
C LEU A 92 5.17 1.40 8.32
N VAL A 93 5.25 2.72 8.21
CA VAL A 93 4.11 3.62 8.33
C VAL A 93 3.75 4.05 6.91
N LEU A 94 2.58 3.61 6.46
CA LEU A 94 2.00 4.00 5.18
C LEU A 94 0.98 5.10 5.43
N GLN A 95 1.14 6.23 4.76
CA GLN A 95 0.22 7.36 4.82
C GLN A 95 -0.42 7.53 3.45
N LEU A 96 -1.65 7.07 3.26
CA LEU A 96 -2.37 7.26 2.00
C LEU A 96 -2.92 8.68 1.93
N VAL A 97 -2.51 9.43 0.91
CA VAL A 97 -2.98 10.79 0.66
C VAL A 97 -3.89 10.78 -0.56
N HIS A 98 -5.17 11.08 -0.35
CA HIS A 98 -6.09 11.27 -1.47
C HIS A 98 -5.82 12.63 -2.12
N GLN A 99 -5.51 12.63 -3.41
CA GLN A 99 -5.46 13.85 -4.20
C GLN A 99 -6.71 13.97 -5.08
N PRO A 100 -7.51 15.03 -4.93
CA PRO A 100 -8.70 15.22 -5.75
C PRO A 100 -8.28 15.44 -7.20
N ARG A 101 -8.78 14.58 -8.11
CA ARG A 101 -8.52 14.71 -9.55
C ARG A 101 -9.13 16.01 -10.06
N ARG A 102 -8.31 16.91 -10.62
CA ARG A 102 -8.87 17.99 -11.44
C ARG A 102 -9.20 17.46 -12.83
N PRO A 103 -10.33 17.89 -13.43
CA PRO A 103 -10.73 17.47 -14.78
C PRO A 103 -9.70 17.79 -15.88
N THR A 104 -8.78 18.71 -15.61
CA THR A 104 -7.72 19.16 -16.53
C THR A 104 -6.43 18.36 -16.42
N ASP A 105 -6.27 17.56 -15.37
CA ASP A 105 -5.05 16.80 -15.14
C ASP A 105 -5.21 15.47 -15.88
N ALA A 106 -4.57 15.37 -17.05
CA ALA A 106 -4.40 14.12 -17.76
C ALA A 106 -3.78 13.11 -16.77
N GLU A 107 -4.59 12.12 -16.38
CA GLU A 107 -4.22 10.99 -15.54
C GLU A 107 -3.26 11.36 -14.42
N ALA A 108 -3.76 12.04 -13.36
CA ALA A 108 -2.96 12.35 -12.18
C ALA A 108 -2.17 11.11 -11.75
N ASP A 109 -0.85 11.14 -11.99
CA ASP A 109 0.01 10.00 -11.77
C ASP A 109 0.01 9.65 -10.27
N GLU A 110 -0.10 8.37 -9.95
CA GLU A 110 0.08 7.90 -8.58
C GLU A 110 1.58 7.85 -8.28
N TRP A 111 2.01 8.39 -7.13
CA TRP A 111 3.40 8.29 -6.69
C TRP A 111 3.49 7.98 -5.20
N GLY A 112 4.63 7.44 -4.80
CA GLY A 112 5.05 7.37 -3.41
C GLY A 112 6.20 8.33 -3.11
N GLU A 113 6.29 8.79 -1.87
CA GLU A 113 7.42 9.58 -1.36
C GLU A 113 7.91 9.01 -0.03
N PHE A 114 9.22 8.83 0.10
CA PHE A 114 9.82 8.43 1.37
C PHE A 114 10.27 9.65 2.16
N LEU A 115 9.99 9.67 3.47
CA LEU A 115 10.42 10.77 4.32
C LEU A 115 11.94 11.00 4.29
N HIS A 116 12.74 9.92 4.22
CA HIS A 116 14.20 10.01 4.15
C HIS A 116 14.73 10.39 2.76
N LEU A 117 13.88 10.46 1.75
CA LEU A 117 14.16 10.94 0.39
C LEU A 117 13.17 12.05 0.03
N SER A 118 13.04 13.03 0.93
CA SER A 118 12.11 14.15 0.79
C SER A 118 12.27 14.84 -0.59
N GLY A 119 11.15 15.06 -1.27
CA GLY A 119 11.11 15.68 -2.61
C GLY A 119 11.34 14.72 -3.77
N ARG A 120 11.73 13.46 -3.53
CA ARG A 120 11.81 12.44 -4.58
C ARG A 120 10.49 11.66 -4.68
N ARG A 121 9.84 11.77 -5.83
CA ARG A 121 8.63 11.02 -6.16
C ARG A 121 8.98 9.72 -6.88
N PHE A 122 8.34 8.64 -6.47
CA PHE A 122 8.47 7.31 -7.05
C PHE A 122 7.17 6.95 -7.78
N TYR A 123 7.22 6.93 -9.10
CA TYR A 123 6.08 6.58 -9.96
C TYR A 123 6.04 5.07 -10.25
N ASP A 124 7.20 4.41 -10.22
CA ASP A 124 7.29 2.95 -10.31
C ASP A 124 7.29 2.33 -8.91
N PHE A 125 6.21 1.60 -8.58
CA PHE A 125 6.05 0.90 -7.30
C PHE A 125 7.09 -0.22 -7.09
N ARG A 126 7.76 -0.68 -8.15
CA ARG A 126 8.91 -1.61 -8.03
C ARG A 126 10.14 -0.91 -7.43
N GLU A 127 10.29 0.40 -7.64
CA GLU A 127 11.32 1.19 -6.99
C GLU A 127 11.01 1.40 -5.50
N ILE A 128 9.75 1.68 -5.17
CA ILE A 128 9.28 1.75 -3.78
C ILE A 128 9.59 0.44 -3.05
N ARG A 129 9.30 -0.71 -3.67
CA ARG A 129 9.61 -2.02 -3.13
C ARG A 129 11.09 -2.22 -2.87
N ARG A 130 11.94 -1.91 -3.86
CA ARG A 130 13.39 -2.01 -3.72
C ARG A 130 13.90 -1.12 -2.59
N GLU A 131 13.43 0.13 -2.51
CA GLU A 131 13.82 1.05 -1.45
C GLU A 131 13.45 0.52 -0.07
N ILE A 132 12.26 -0.07 0.10
CA ILE A 132 11.85 -0.73 1.36
C ILE A 132 12.81 -1.87 1.73
N GLN A 133 13.22 -2.67 0.74
CA GLN A 133 14.06 -3.85 0.95
C GLN A 133 15.53 -3.50 1.25
N VAL A 134 16.08 -2.46 0.62
CA VAL A 134 17.49 -2.03 0.77
C VAL A 134 17.84 -1.68 2.22
N GLY A 135 16.87 -1.28 3.05
CA GLY A 135 17.14 -1.23 4.49
C GLY A 135 18.00 -0.04 4.94
N THR A 136 17.98 1.09 4.21
CA THR A 136 18.39 2.43 4.69
C THR A 136 18.17 2.63 6.20
N PRO A 137 19.20 3.05 6.97
CA PRO A 137 19.21 2.99 8.42
C PRO A 137 18.43 4.15 9.04
N PHE A 138 17.11 4.13 8.91
CA PHE A 138 16.23 5.03 9.64
C PHE A 138 15.32 4.23 10.59
N PRO A 139 15.01 4.77 11.78
CA PRO A 139 14.25 4.06 12.81
C PRO A 139 12.83 3.73 12.35
N HIS A 140 12.23 4.55 11.48
CA HIS A 140 10.88 4.36 10.95
C HIS A 140 10.83 4.67 9.45
N ARG A 141 10.29 3.76 8.65
CA ARG A 141 10.02 4.00 7.23
C ARG A 141 8.64 4.62 7.09
N ARG A 142 8.57 5.85 6.60
CA ARG A 142 7.33 6.55 6.29
C ARG A 142 7.24 6.70 4.78
N VAL A 143 6.22 6.10 4.19
CA VAL A 143 5.83 6.24 2.79
C VAL A 143 4.53 7.03 2.76
N ARG A 144 4.54 8.14 2.02
CA ARG A 144 3.34 8.90 1.65
C ARG A 144 2.90 8.52 0.25
#